data_AF-A0A3N5Q7L9-F1
#
_entry.id   AF-A0A3N5Q7L9-F1
#
_cell.length_a   1.000
_cell.length_b   1.000
_cell.length_c   1.000
_cell.angle_alpha   90.00
_cell.angle_beta   90.00
_cell.angle_gamma   90.00
#
_symmetry.space_group_name_H-M   'P 1'
#
loop_
_entity.id
_entity.type
_entity.pdbx_description
1 polymer ?
#
loop_
_entity_poly.entity_id
_entity_poly.type
_entity_poly.pdbx_seq_one_letter_code
_entity_poly.pdbx_strand_id
1 'polypeptide(L)'
;MSVTMFSIDQNSHSLWDCLPKLQALALKGRRVTHFVEDIDVAFTTMGAGVDGDGLRLAQERFHRSGGADWGAAMFYSNFLGRLPVEIRDWEPLTGMKTNVLAKQLSRSVDDLYNEFSPGDNWQLIGSSYVGDERHHRTIGDLTTEQTAGFLRELLDMARRNTLETFPQDDARRRTDAWFDNERARLDAILAANPARLCDVYSAWLGEYLGGDADIRLSSELFALDPARTALLELFTRDYDRLAELYNRAVEEARVGLRPLKTEIGELPFFAAFQYQGRHVRSGAFLQAGQLRIADMTFALDAGGSLPLEQLRQAGITCLAGKAILLVLQARYGQAGRALTMPYRGSMYMPASWRFQKMLDEAGLLTSPVQPIVRVRFHMLDRMRSLKTTVALPTHLHGCLGRSEIAADELADAWAAIAAAARSRLEKFKDPAARQQWQEEAFADVVAEIAQLDHRRRTLAETSPKSEELRQMWNDMKLRKLEMLQGLLHQIECDWQARDLDYWDSRGALLPWCVALGGEDFYNKVLTEAEIYEEQSIAD
;
A
#
# COMPACT_ATOMS: atom_id res chain seq x y z
N MET A 1 12.55 -7.69 -31.84
CA MET A 1 11.12 -7.95 -31.59
C MET A 1 10.75 -7.24 -30.30
N SER A 2 9.75 -6.36 -30.30
CA SER A 2 9.32 -5.67 -29.06
C SER A 2 8.70 -6.69 -28.11
N VAL A 3 9.32 -6.91 -26.95
CA VAL A 3 8.74 -7.75 -25.89
C VAL A 3 7.52 -7.03 -25.34
N THR A 4 6.34 -7.65 -25.43
CA THR A 4 5.11 -7.15 -24.80
C THR A 4 5.16 -7.48 -23.30
N MET A 5 4.96 -6.47 -22.46
CA MET A 5 4.91 -6.59 -20.99
C MET A 5 3.47 -6.46 -20.49
N PHE A 6 3.19 -7.00 -19.30
CA PHE A 6 1.95 -6.75 -18.58
C PHE A 6 2.17 -5.72 -17.49
N SER A 7 1.19 -4.86 -17.27
CA SER A 7 1.04 -4.05 -16.05
C SER A 7 -0.33 -4.36 -15.46
N ILE A 8 -0.45 -4.45 -14.15
CA ILE A 8 -1.75 -4.59 -13.45
C ILE A 8 -1.77 -3.55 -12.34
N ASP A 9 -2.85 -2.77 -12.22
CA ASP A 9 -2.97 -1.77 -11.17
C ASP A 9 -4.43 -1.50 -10.79
N GLN A 10 -4.66 -1.25 -9.49
CA GLN A 10 -5.98 -0.91 -8.97
C GLN A 10 -6.33 0.56 -9.19
N ASN A 11 -5.32 1.42 -9.32
CA ASN A 11 -5.50 2.84 -9.61
C ASN A 11 -4.94 3.17 -10.97
N SER A 12 -5.85 3.59 -11.82
CA SER A 12 -5.60 3.84 -13.23
C SER A 12 -6.09 5.24 -13.59
N HIS A 13 -5.58 6.23 -12.84
CA HIS A 13 -5.85 7.65 -13.03
C HIS A 13 -4.55 8.48 -12.84
N SER A 14 -4.61 9.77 -13.16
CA SER A 14 -3.45 10.67 -13.22
C SER A 14 -2.81 11.02 -11.87
N LEU A 15 -3.52 10.79 -10.77
CA LEU A 15 -3.03 11.00 -9.40
C LEU A 15 -2.27 9.80 -8.83
N TRP A 16 -1.88 8.85 -9.68
CA TRP A 16 -1.17 7.63 -9.26
C TRP A 16 0.06 7.34 -10.11
N ASP A 17 0.91 6.43 -9.63
CA ASP A 17 2.18 6.06 -10.28
C ASP A 17 2.01 5.14 -11.51
N CYS A 18 0.80 4.62 -11.74
CA CYS A 18 0.48 3.80 -12.91
C CYS A 18 0.70 4.57 -14.22
N LEU A 19 0.17 5.79 -14.33
CA LEU A 19 0.30 6.60 -15.55
C LEU A 19 1.77 6.90 -15.93
N PRO A 20 2.61 7.49 -15.05
CA PRO A 20 4.01 7.75 -15.39
C PRO A 20 4.78 6.46 -15.70
N LYS A 21 4.42 5.31 -15.09
CA LYS A 21 5.02 4.01 -15.40
C LYS A 21 4.76 3.60 -16.84
N LEU A 22 3.50 3.71 -17.28
CA LEU A 22 3.11 3.38 -18.65
C LEU A 22 3.76 4.34 -19.66
N GLN A 23 3.81 5.64 -19.38
CA GLN A 23 4.44 6.63 -20.27
C GLN A 23 5.96 6.45 -20.36
N ALA A 24 6.65 6.17 -19.24
CA ALA A 24 8.09 5.89 -19.26
C ALA A 24 8.42 4.63 -20.10
N LEU A 25 7.60 3.57 -19.98
CA LEU A 25 7.73 2.37 -20.80
C LEU A 25 7.53 2.67 -22.29
N ALA A 26 6.48 3.42 -22.62
CA ALA A 26 6.18 3.85 -23.99
C ALA A 26 7.33 4.66 -24.61
N LEU A 27 7.85 5.66 -23.89
CA LEU A 27 8.98 6.49 -24.33
C LEU A 27 10.26 5.69 -24.57
N LYS A 28 10.41 4.54 -23.90
CA LYS A 28 11.53 3.60 -24.08
C LYS A 28 11.24 2.53 -25.14
N GLY A 29 10.16 2.69 -25.92
CA GLY A 29 9.76 1.78 -27.00
C GLY A 29 9.27 0.42 -26.51
N ARG A 30 8.84 0.30 -25.25
CA ARG A 30 8.29 -0.94 -24.69
C ARG A 30 6.79 -0.99 -24.96
N ARG A 31 6.31 -2.12 -25.48
CA ARG A 31 4.87 -2.36 -25.62
C ARG A 31 4.31 -2.92 -24.33
N VAL A 32 3.21 -2.37 -23.86
CA VAL A 32 2.59 -2.77 -22.60
C VAL A 32 1.11 -3.05 -22.84
N THR A 33 0.62 -4.15 -22.29
CA THR A 33 -0.82 -4.33 -22.03
C THR A 33 -1.05 -4.03 -20.56
N HIS A 34 -1.76 -2.95 -20.29
CA HIS A 34 -2.16 -2.54 -18.96
C HIS A 34 -3.54 -3.12 -18.63
N PHE A 35 -3.63 -3.80 -17.50
CA PHE A 35 -4.87 -4.33 -16.96
C PHE A 35 -5.33 -3.42 -15.82
N VAL A 36 -6.46 -2.75 -16.05
CA VAL A 36 -7.22 -2.08 -15.00
C VAL A 36 -7.83 -3.16 -14.13
N GLU A 37 -7.50 -3.16 -12.84
CA GLU A 37 -7.98 -4.15 -11.90
C GLU A 37 -9.49 -4.01 -11.67
N ASP A 38 -10.23 -5.09 -11.90
CA ASP A 38 -11.68 -5.16 -11.78
C ASP A 38 -12.15 -6.34 -10.91
N ILE A 39 -11.23 -7.22 -10.48
CA ILE A 39 -11.54 -8.43 -9.71
C ILE A 39 -11.02 -8.38 -8.28
N ASP A 40 -10.23 -7.38 -7.90
CA ASP A 40 -9.86 -7.18 -6.50
C ASP A 40 -11.05 -6.69 -5.65
N VAL A 41 -11.03 -6.94 -4.34
CA VAL A 41 -12.12 -6.46 -3.46
C VAL A 41 -12.15 -4.94 -3.46
N ALA A 42 -13.34 -4.35 -3.62
CA ALA A 42 -13.48 -2.90 -3.55
C ALA A 42 -13.10 -2.37 -2.16
N PHE A 43 -13.46 -3.08 -1.09
CA PHE A 43 -13.33 -2.62 0.30
C PHE A 43 -12.99 -3.79 1.24
N THR A 44 -12.45 -3.50 2.43
CA THR A 44 -12.29 -4.49 3.51
C THR A 44 -13.53 -4.65 4.38
N THR A 45 -13.53 -5.74 5.15
CA THR A 45 -14.55 -6.14 6.14
C THR A 45 -14.85 -5.06 7.19
N MET A 46 -13.92 -4.15 7.45
CA MET A 46 -14.05 -3.12 8.49
C MET A 46 -14.95 -1.93 8.06
N GLY A 47 -15.37 -1.88 6.80
CA GLY A 47 -16.00 -0.71 6.18
C GLY A 47 -17.53 -0.57 6.26
N ALA A 48 -18.31 -1.64 6.52
CA ALA A 48 -19.75 -1.59 6.81
C ALA A 48 -20.32 -3.00 6.98
N GLY A 49 -21.49 -3.13 7.61
CA GLY A 49 -22.26 -4.38 7.63
C GLY A 49 -22.66 -4.84 6.23
N VAL A 50 -23.20 -6.06 6.15
CA VAL A 50 -23.96 -6.54 5.00
C VAL A 50 -25.00 -5.45 4.67
N ASP A 51 -24.97 -4.90 3.46
CA ASP A 51 -25.89 -3.88 2.93
C ASP A 51 -25.71 -2.42 3.43
N GLY A 52 -24.51 -2.03 3.89
CA GLY A 52 -24.22 -0.61 4.12
C GLY A 52 -23.95 0.18 2.82
N ASP A 53 -24.86 1.07 2.45
CA ASP A 53 -24.80 1.81 1.17
C ASP A 53 -23.87 3.04 1.15
N GLY A 54 -23.29 3.42 2.31
CA GLY A 54 -22.48 4.64 2.41
C GLY A 54 -21.04 4.44 1.92
N LEU A 55 -20.75 4.88 0.69
CA LEU A 55 -19.38 5.10 0.24
C LEU A 55 -18.85 6.43 0.82
N ARG A 56 -17.55 6.49 1.14
CA ARG A 56 -16.88 7.74 1.55
C ARG A 56 -15.39 7.70 1.26
N LEU A 57 -14.77 8.86 1.07
CA LEU A 57 -13.31 8.97 1.13
C LEU A 57 -12.82 8.94 2.58
N ALA A 58 -11.72 8.25 2.81
CA ALA A 58 -11.10 8.12 4.12
C ALA A 58 -9.59 7.96 4.00
N GLN A 59 -8.88 8.37 5.05
CA GLN A 59 -7.47 8.03 5.21
C GLN A 59 -7.31 6.55 5.56
N GLU A 60 -6.32 5.90 4.96
CA GLU A 60 -5.90 4.56 5.32
C GLU A 60 -5.39 4.51 6.77
N ARG A 61 -5.82 3.51 7.53
CA ARG A 61 -5.40 3.28 8.91
C ARG A 61 -5.57 1.84 9.32
N PHE A 62 -4.76 1.40 10.28
CA PHE A 62 -4.98 0.16 11.01
C PHE A 62 -5.89 0.39 12.22
N HIS A 63 -6.52 -0.68 12.68
CA HIS A 63 -7.35 -0.73 13.87
C HIS A 63 -6.77 -1.73 14.86
N ARG A 64 -7.11 -1.58 16.15
CA ARG A 64 -6.65 -2.51 17.20
C ARG A 64 -6.97 -3.99 16.95
N SER A 65 -7.99 -4.28 16.14
CA SER A 65 -8.39 -5.64 15.75
C SER A 65 -7.38 -6.30 14.81
N GLY A 66 -6.41 -5.54 14.29
CA GLY A 66 -5.52 -5.93 13.19
C GLY A 66 -6.16 -5.83 11.81
N GLY A 67 -7.39 -5.30 11.72
CA GLY A 67 -7.99 -4.88 10.45
C GLY A 67 -7.47 -3.50 10.02
N ALA A 68 -7.58 -3.19 8.74
CA ALA A 68 -7.30 -1.86 8.20
C ALA A 68 -8.51 -1.34 7.44
N ASP A 69 -8.74 -0.02 7.53
CA ASP A 69 -9.56 0.68 6.54
C ASP A 69 -8.76 0.60 5.24
N TRP A 70 -9.22 -0.22 4.31
CA TRP A 70 -8.57 -0.39 3.01
C TRP A 70 -9.64 -0.53 1.94
N GLY A 71 -9.51 0.28 0.91
CA GLY A 71 -10.31 0.20 -0.30
C GLY A 71 -9.39 0.14 -1.48
N ALA A 72 -9.63 -0.76 -2.42
CA ALA A 72 -8.72 -1.01 -3.52
C ALA A 72 -8.78 0.07 -4.61
N ALA A 73 -9.61 1.11 -4.49
CA ALA A 73 -9.80 2.07 -5.58
C ALA A 73 -9.78 3.52 -5.10
N MET A 74 -9.42 4.41 -6.04
CA MET A 74 -9.46 5.87 -5.92
C MET A 74 -8.49 6.40 -4.88
N PHE A 75 -7.21 6.07 -5.08
CA PHE A 75 -6.16 6.42 -4.14
C PHE A 75 -5.52 7.77 -4.45
N TYR A 76 -5.24 8.55 -3.42
CA TYR A 76 -4.37 9.72 -3.50
C TYR A 76 -3.51 9.82 -2.25
N SER A 77 -2.20 9.87 -2.43
CA SER A 77 -1.28 10.15 -1.33
C SER A 77 -0.79 11.59 -1.41
N ASN A 78 -0.71 12.25 -0.25
CA ASN A 78 -0.07 13.56 -0.14
C ASN A 78 1.42 13.47 -0.51
N PHE A 79 2.01 14.58 -0.98
CA PHE A 79 3.46 14.64 -1.23
C PHE A 79 4.25 14.36 0.04
N LEU A 80 5.13 13.34 0.00
CA LEU A 80 5.88 12.84 1.17
C LEU A 80 4.98 12.53 2.37
N GLY A 81 3.74 12.13 2.13
CA GLY A 81 2.76 11.86 3.19
C GLY A 81 3.17 10.72 4.12
N ARG A 82 2.47 10.61 5.25
CA ARG A 82 2.63 9.49 6.17
C ARG A 82 2.04 8.21 5.58
N LEU A 83 2.73 7.10 5.76
CA LEU A 83 2.20 5.75 5.54
C LEU A 83 1.45 5.30 6.81
N PRO A 84 0.36 4.52 6.67
CA PRO A 84 -0.37 4.01 7.82
C PRO A 84 0.51 3.09 8.67
N VAL A 85 0.28 3.10 9.99
CA VAL A 85 1.12 2.38 10.95
C VAL A 85 0.33 1.33 11.72
N GLU A 86 0.82 0.09 11.71
CA GLU A 86 0.43 -0.92 12.69
C GLU A 86 1.21 -0.70 13.99
N ILE A 87 0.53 -0.15 15.01
CA ILE A 87 1.17 0.31 16.25
C ILE A 87 1.91 -0.81 16.99
N ARG A 88 1.52 -2.07 16.81
CA ARG A 88 2.23 -3.22 17.41
C ARG A 88 3.66 -3.37 16.85
N ASP A 89 3.94 -2.85 15.67
CA ASP A 89 5.29 -2.86 15.12
C ASP A 89 6.25 -1.94 15.90
N TRP A 90 5.72 -1.07 16.77
CA TRP A 90 6.50 -0.21 17.66
C TRP A 90 6.78 -0.84 19.03
N GLU A 91 6.24 -2.03 19.34
CA GLU A 91 6.53 -2.70 20.61
C GLU A 91 8.02 -2.96 20.85
N PRO A 92 8.83 -3.39 19.85
CA PRO A 92 10.27 -3.52 20.02
C PRO A 92 10.97 -2.18 20.27
N LEU A 93 10.45 -1.10 19.69
CA LEU A 93 11.05 0.25 19.73
C LEU A 93 10.77 0.95 21.06
N THR A 94 9.60 0.74 21.63
CA THR A 94 9.23 1.26 22.95
C THR A 94 9.70 0.34 24.08
N GLY A 95 9.96 -0.93 23.79
CA GLY A 95 10.22 -1.97 24.78
C GLY A 95 8.97 -2.36 25.59
N MET A 96 7.78 -1.96 25.16
CA MET A 96 6.52 -2.18 25.87
C MET A 96 5.49 -2.80 24.93
N LYS A 97 4.65 -3.68 25.48
CA LYS A 97 3.43 -4.10 24.80
C LYS A 97 2.49 -2.92 24.63
N THR A 98 1.74 -2.88 23.53
CA THR A 98 0.88 -1.75 23.15
C THR A 98 -0.11 -1.38 24.27
N ASN A 99 -0.68 -2.38 24.96
CA ASN A 99 -1.58 -2.15 26.10
C ASN A 99 -0.88 -1.58 27.35
N VAL A 100 0.39 -1.96 27.58
CA VAL A 100 1.22 -1.41 28.67
C VAL A 100 1.60 0.03 28.35
N LEU A 101 2.01 0.32 27.11
CA LEU A 101 2.30 1.66 26.62
C LEU A 101 1.09 2.59 26.82
N ALA A 102 -0.09 2.18 26.35
CA ALA A 102 -1.33 2.95 26.52
C ALA A 102 -1.62 3.25 28.00
N LYS A 103 -1.49 2.24 28.88
CA LYS A 103 -1.67 2.40 30.32
C LYS A 103 -0.68 3.39 30.94
N GLN A 104 0.60 3.34 30.55
CA GLN A 104 1.62 4.28 31.03
C GLN A 104 1.31 5.71 30.57
N LEU A 105 0.79 5.86 29.35
CA LEU A 105 0.38 7.14 28.79
C LEU A 105 -0.96 7.66 29.35
N SER A 106 -1.62 6.91 30.23
CA SER A 106 -2.99 7.21 30.72
C SER A 106 -4.02 7.33 29.57
N ARG A 107 -3.90 6.47 28.55
CA ARG A 107 -4.72 6.44 27.34
C ARG A 107 -5.28 5.04 27.09
N SER A 108 -6.28 4.94 26.23
CA SER A 108 -6.72 3.67 25.68
C SER A 108 -5.81 3.23 24.52
N VAL A 109 -5.85 1.95 24.15
CA VAL A 109 -5.17 1.46 22.94
C VAL A 109 -5.76 2.11 21.70
N ASP A 110 -7.08 2.32 21.67
CA ASP A 110 -7.76 2.96 20.55
C ASP A 110 -7.29 4.41 20.35
N ASP A 111 -6.98 5.13 21.44
CA ASP A 111 -6.41 6.47 21.33
C ASP A 111 -5.05 6.45 20.63
N LEU A 112 -4.21 5.44 20.85
CA LEU A 112 -2.92 5.32 20.16
C LEU A 112 -3.11 5.03 18.67
N TYR A 113 -4.02 4.11 18.32
CA TYR A 113 -4.32 3.84 16.91
C TYR A 113 -4.93 5.05 16.23
N ASN A 114 -5.84 5.78 16.87
CA ASN A 114 -6.47 6.97 16.29
C ASN A 114 -5.46 8.09 16.01
N GLU A 115 -4.42 8.23 16.82
CA GLU A 115 -3.41 9.26 16.63
C GLU A 115 -2.33 8.88 15.62
N PHE A 116 -1.75 7.68 15.76
CA PHE A 116 -0.52 7.32 15.06
C PHE A 116 -0.73 6.41 13.85
N SER A 117 -1.88 5.75 13.74
CA SER A 117 -2.13 4.81 12.65
C SER A 117 -2.54 5.46 11.32
N PRO A 118 -3.32 6.56 11.28
CA PRO A 118 -3.73 7.16 10.01
C PRO A 118 -2.55 7.62 9.15
N GLY A 119 -2.53 7.16 7.91
CA GLY A 119 -1.67 7.68 6.86
C GLY A 119 -2.29 8.87 6.13
N ASP A 120 -1.52 9.49 5.25
CA ASP A 120 -1.96 10.57 4.36
C ASP A 120 -2.34 10.03 2.96
N ASN A 121 -2.72 8.76 2.91
CA ASN A 121 -3.26 8.08 1.75
C ASN A 121 -4.79 8.03 1.83
N TRP A 122 -5.46 8.75 0.94
CA TRP A 122 -6.91 8.80 0.80
C TRP A 122 -7.38 7.72 -0.15
N GLN A 123 -8.50 7.09 0.16
CA GLN A 123 -9.08 6.00 -0.61
C GLN A 123 -10.60 5.97 -0.44
N LEU A 124 -11.30 5.38 -1.41
CA LEU A 124 -12.73 5.13 -1.28
C LEU A 124 -12.97 3.91 -0.39
N ILE A 125 -13.82 4.03 0.63
CA ILE A 125 -14.24 2.91 1.47
C ILE A 125 -15.77 2.75 1.48
N GLY A 126 -16.24 1.54 1.78
CA GLY A 126 -17.67 1.19 1.80
C GLY A 126 -17.93 -0.25 2.22
N SER A 127 -19.16 -0.74 2.01
CA SER A 127 -19.51 -2.14 2.30
C SER A 127 -18.86 -3.11 1.31
N SER A 128 -18.16 -4.10 1.85
CA SER A 128 -17.43 -5.11 1.10
C SER A 128 -18.30 -6.27 0.60
N TYR A 129 -19.53 -6.47 1.09
CA TYR A 129 -20.26 -7.72 0.90
C TYR A 129 -21.63 -7.52 0.25
N VAL A 130 -22.08 -8.53 -0.50
CA VAL A 130 -23.43 -8.59 -1.08
C VAL A 130 -24.14 -9.82 -0.53
N GLY A 131 -25.20 -9.62 0.27
CA GLY A 131 -26.01 -10.70 0.83
C GLY A 131 -25.34 -11.50 1.97
N ASP A 132 -24.07 -11.90 1.83
CA ASP A 132 -23.32 -12.62 2.86
C ASP A 132 -21.79 -12.39 2.79
N GLU A 133 -21.05 -12.95 3.75
CA GLU A 133 -19.59 -12.82 3.88
C GLU A 133 -18.78 -13.62 2.82
N ARG A 134 -19.41 -14.36 1.92
CA ARG A 134 -18.74 -15.14 0.86
C ARG A 134 -18.64 -14.37 -0.44
N HIS A 135 -19.51 -13.38 -0.64
CA HIS A 135 -19.62 -12.60 -1.87
C HIS A 135 -19.05 -11.20 -1.68
N HIS A 136 -17.74 -11.06 -1.85
CA HIS A 136 -17.09 -9.77 -1.75
C HIS A 136 -17.30 -8.94 -3.02
N ARG A 137 -17.79 -7.71 -2.89
CA ARG A 137 -17.82 -6.72 -3.97
C ARG A 137 -16.41 -6.46 -4.50
N THR A 138 -16.31 -6.36 -5.82
CA THR A 138 -15.04 -6.08 -6.51
C THR A 138 -14.99 -4.63 -7.00
N ILE A 139 -13.82 -4.15 -7.41
CA ILE A 139 -13.69 -2.83 -8.07
C ILE A 139 -14.60 -2.76 -9.31
N GLY A 140 -14.70 -3.84 -10.08
CA GLY A 140 -15.59 -3.93 -11.25
C GLY A 140 -17.09 -3.83 -10.95
N ASP A 141 -17.49 -3.85 -9.68
CA ASP A 141 -18.87 -3.60 -9.25
C ASP A 141 -19.19 -2.10 -9.06
N LEU A 142 -18.17 -1.25 -8.91
CA LEU A 142 -18.35 0.16 -8.63
C LEU A 142 -18.85 0.87 -9.88
N THR A 143 -20.07 1.40 -9.81
CA THR A 143 -20.67 2.15 -10.92
C THR A 143 -20.13 3.57 -10.98
N THR A 144 -20.18 4.18 -12.16
CA THR A 144 -19.84 5.60 -12.33
C THR A 144 -20.75 6.49 -11.50
N GLU A 145 -22.05 6.17 -11.41
CA GLU A 145 -23.01 6.89 -10.58
C GLU A 145 -22.58 6.94 -9.10
N GLN A 146 -22.08 5.82 -8.58
CA GLN A 146 -21.61 5.72 -7.19
C GLN A 146 -20.29 6.47 -6.94
N THR A 147 -19.45 6.64 -7.97
CA THR A 147 -18.04 7.07 -7.81
C THR A 147 -17.73 8.46 -8.35
N ALA A 148 -18.53 8.99 -9.27
CA ALA A 148 -18.27 10.27 -9.95
C ALA A 148 -18.12 11.46 -8.99
N GLY A 149 -18.91 11.51 -7.91
CA GLY A 149 -18.78 12.55 -6.88
C GLY A 149 -17.43 12.47 -6.16
N PHE A 150 -17.02 11.27 -5.78
CA PHE A 150 -15.76 11.03 -5.08
C PHE A 150 -14.53 11.27 -5.97
N LEU A 151 -14.62 11.04 -7.29
CA LEU A 151 -13.50 11.31 -8.21
C LEU A 151 -13.19 12.80 -8.28
N ARG A 152 -14.25 13.63 -8.28
CA ARG A 152 -14.14 15.09 -8.22
C ARG A 152 -13.62 15.54 -6.87
N GLU A 153 -14.14 14.99 -5.78
CA GLU A 153 -13.66 15.28 -4.43
C GLU A 153 -12.17 14.94 -4.27
N LEU A 154 -11.73 13.78 -4.78
CA LEU A 154 -10.33 13.36 -4.76
C LEU A 154 -9.42 14.34 -5.53
N LEU A 155 -9.85 14.82 -6.71
CA LEU A 155 -9.12 15.86 -7.45
C LEU A 155 -9.05 17.17 -6.67
N ASP A 156 -10.15 17.59 -6.03
CA ASP A 156 -10.19 18.83 -5.25
C ASP A 156 -9.30 18.75 -4.00
N MET A 157 -9.21 17.57 -3.38
CA MET A 157 -8.28 17.28 -2.29
C MET A 157 -6.83 17.31 -2.77
N ALA A 158 -6.52 16.64 -3.88
CA ALA A 158 -5.19 16.63 -4.45
C ALA A 158 -4.71 18.02 -4.87
N ARG A 159 -5.62 18.85 -5.40
CA ARG A 159 -5.33 20.25 -5.74
C ARG A 159 -4.96 21.04 -4.50
N ARG A 160 -5.77 20.96 -3.44
CA ARG A 160 -5.49 21.66 -2.18
C ARG A 160 -4.14 21.25 -1.59
N ASN A 161 -3.90 19.94 -1.47
CA ASN A 161 -2.63 19.44 -0.96
C ASN A 161 -1.44 19.94 -1.80
N THR A 162 -1.52 19.86 -3.13
CA THR A 162 -0.43 20.32 -4.01
C THR A 162 -0.18 21.82 -3.85
N LEU A 163 -1.22 22.65 -3.76
CA LEU A 163 -1.09 24.10 -3.57
C LEU A 163 -0.54 24.48 -2.19
N GLU A 164 -0.83 23.68 -1.16
CA GLU A 164 -0.28 23.84 0.19
C GLU A 164 1.20 23.42 0.24
N THR A 165 1.57 22.34 -0.46
CA THR A 165 2.94 21.82 -0.52
C THR A 165 3.87 22.72 -1.35
N PHE A 166 3.39 23.35 -2.42
CA PHE A 166 4.22 24.16 -3.33
C PHE A 166 3.75 25.62 -3.32
N PRO A 167 4.21 26.45 -2.34
CA PRO A 167 3.61 27.76 -2.06
C PRO A 167 3.97 28.87 -3.06
N GLN A 168 4.96 28.67 -3.93
CA GLN A 168 5.42 29.71 -4.86
C GLN A 168 4.38 30.03 -5.95
N ASP A 169 4.23 31.30 -6.32
CA ASP A 169 3.20 31.77 -7.26
C ASP A 169 3.26 31.11 -8.64
N ASP A 170 4.45 30.84 -9.15
CA ASP A 170 4.62 30.17 -10.44
C ASP A 170 4.26 28.67 -10.36
N ALA A 171 4.64 27.98 -9.28
CA ALA A 171 4.22 26.61 -8.99
C ALA A 171 2.69 26.52 -8.87
N ARG A 172 2.08 27.38 -8.05
CA ARG A 172 0.62 27.45 -7.86
C ARG A 172 -0.12 27.66 -9.17
N ARG A 173 0.33 28.60 -10.02
CA ARG A 173 -0.29 28.85 -11.34
C ARG A 173 -0.24 27.63 -12.25
N ARG A 174 0.89 26.92 -12.33
CA ARG A 174 1.01 25.69 -13.13
C ARG A 174 0.13 24.58 -12.57
N THR A 175 0.13 24.41 -11.25
CA THR A 175 -0.74 23.46 -10.54
C THR A 175 -2.20 23.73 -10.83
N ASP A 176 -2.67 24.96 -10.66
CA ASP A 176 -4.06 25.34 -10.93
C ASP A 176 -4.45 25.06 -12.38
N ALA A 177 -3.64 25.50 -13.35
CA ALA A 177 -3.89 25.26 -14.76
C ALA A 177 -3.98 23.75 -15.09
N TRP A 178 -3.10 22.94 -14.51
CA TRP A 178 -3.12 21.50 -14.70
C TRP A 178 -4.38 20.86 -14.09
N PHE A 179 -4.73 21.20 -12.85
CA PHE A 179 -5.94 20.67 -12.20
C PHE A 179 -7.23 21.12 -12.88
N ASP A 180 -7.28 22.34 -13.43
CA ASP A 180 -8.43 22.81 -14.22
C ASP A 180 -8.60 21.97 -15.50
N ASN A 181 -7.49 21.71 -16.21
CA ASN A 181 -7.50 20.81 -17.38
C ASN A 181 -7.90 19.38 -17.00
N GLU A 182 -7.40 18.89 -15.87
CA GLU A 182 -7.68 17.54 -15.40
C GLU A 182 -9.13 17.37 -14.97
N ARG A 183 -9.72 18.40 -14.36
CA ARG A 183 -11.15 18.45 -14.03
C ARG A 183 -12.00 18.45 -15.29
N ALA A 184 -11.65 19.28 -16.28
CA ALA A 184 -12.36 19.32 -17.56
C ALA A 184 -12.30 17.96 -18.29
N ARG A 185 -11.14 17.30 -18.24
CA ARG A 185 -10.95 15.94 -18.77
C ARG A 185 -11.87 14.93 -18.10
N LEU A 186 -11.84 14.86 -16.77
CA LEU A 186 -12.71 13.95 -16.02
C LEU A 186 -14.19 14.22 -16.34
N ASP A 187 -14.61 15.49 -16.35
CA ASP A 187 -16.00 15.84 -16.63
C ASP A 187 -16.42 15.44 -18.06
N ALA A 188 -15.52 15.54 -19.05
CA ALA A 188 -15.77 15.05 -20.41
C ALA A 188 -15.91 13.52 -20.46
N ILE A 189 -15.05 12.78 -19.76
CA ILE A 189 -15.15 11.31 -19.65
C ILE A 189 -16.47 10.92 -18.98
N LEU A 190 -16.84 11.56 -17.87
CA LEU A 190 -18.09 11.29 -17.16
C LEU A 190 -19.31 11.63 -18.01
N ALA A 191 -19.25 12.68 -18.84
CA ALA A 191 -20.33 13.04 -19.76
C ALA A 191 -20.57 12.00 -20.88
N ALA A 192 -19.57 11.17 -21.19
CA ALA A 192 -19.74 10.02 -22.08
C ALA A 192 -20.52 8.86 -21.43
N ASN A 193 -20.92 8.98 -20.16
CA ASN A 193 -21.68 8.01 -19.37
C ASN A 193 -21.08 6.59 -19.37
N PRO A 194 -19.79 6.43 -18.99
CA PRO A 194 -19.22 5.10 -18.73
C PRO A 194 -20.04 4.39 -17.65
N ALA A 195 -20.18 3.07 -17.74
CA ALA A 195 -21.03 2.32 -16.81
C ALA A 195 -20.35 2.13 -15.44
N ARG A 196 -19.05 1.84 -15.45
CA ARG A 196 -18.27 1.45 -14.26
C ARG A 196 -17.03 2.32 -14.08
N LEU A 197 -16.49 2.31 -12.86
CA LEU A 197 -15.24 2.99 -12.52
C LEU A 197 -14.07 2.53 -13.40
N CYS A 198 -13.97 1.24 -13.72
CA CYS A 198 -12.92 0.71 -14.58
C CYS A 198 -13.00 1.24 -16.03
N ASP A 199 -14.21 1.57 -16.51
CA ASP A 199 -14.40 2.21 -17.82
C ASP A 199 -13.90 3.67 -17.79
N VAL A 200 -14.17 4.39 -16.70
CA VAL A 200 -13.64 5.74 -16.46
C VAL A 200 -12.11 5.71 -16.47
N TYR A 201 -11.49 4.80 -15.72
CA TYR A 201 -10.04 4.64 -15.69
C TYR A 201 -9.45 4.30 -17.05
N SER A 202 -10.10 3.41 -17.81
CA SER A 202 -9.64 3.04 -19.14
C SER A 202 -9.66 4.23 -20.10
N ALA A 203 -10.74 5.01 -20.10
CA ALA A 203 -10.85 6.23 -20.89
C ALA A 203 -9.80 7.28 -20.47
N TRP A 204 -9.62 7.47 -19.16
CA TRP A 204 -8.70 8.45 -18.61
C TRP A 204 -7.24 8.16 -18.96
N LEU A 205 -6.79 6.92 -18.79
CA LEU A 205 -5.46 6.50 -19.24
C LEU A 205 -5.34 6.59 -20.76
N GLY A 206 -6.38 6.21 -21.50
CA GLY A 206 -6.41 6.27 -22.96
C GLY A 206 -6.10 7.66 -23.52
N GLU A 207 -6.66 8.71 -22.91
CA GLU A 207 -6.37 10.09 -23.31
C GLU A 207 -4.92 10.52 -23.09
N TYR A 208 -4.23 9.96 -22.09
CA TYR A 208 -2.82 10.27 -21.83
C TYR A 208 -1.84 9.45 -22.66
N LEU A 209 -2.20 8.21 -23.01
CA LEU A 209 -1.31 7.26 -23.66
C LEU A 209 -1.43 7.26 -25.18
N GLY A 210 -2.50 7.82 -25.76
CA GLY A 210 -2.61 7.97 -27.21
C GLY A 210 -2.49 6.68 -28.03
N GLY A 211 -2.70 5.52 -27.41
CA GLY A 211 -2.53 4.19 -28.01
C GLY A 211 -1.18 3.52 -27.77
N ASP A 212 -0.28 4.12 -26.98
CA ASP A 212 1.03 3.54 -26.65
C ASP A 212 0.96 2.30 -25.74
N ALA A 213 -0.18 2.10 -25.07
CA ALA A 213 -0.48 0.88 -24.32
C ALA A 213 -1.86 0.34 -24.70
N ASP A 214 -1.98 -1.00 -24.70
CA ASP A 214 -3.27 -1.69 -24.79
C ASP A 214 -3.90 -1.72 -23.40
N ILE A 215 -5.14 -1.26 -23.23
CA ILE A 215 -5.82 -1.17 -21.94
C ILE A 215 -6.95 -2.19 -21.89
N ARG A 216 -6.93 -3.06 -20.89
CA ARG A 216 -7.88 -4.18 -20.71
C ARG A 216 -8.26 -4.34 -19.24
N LEU A 217 -9.17 -5.28 -18.95
CA LEU A 217 -9.55 -5.63 -17.58
C LEU A 217 -8.76 -6.84 -17.05
N SER A 218 -8.44 -6.84 -15.76
CA SER A 218 -7.77 -7.97 -15.11
C SER A 218 -8.55 -9.30 -15.20
N SER A 219 -9.89 -9.24 -15.23
CA SER A 219 -10.75 -10.39 -15.48
C SER A 219 -10.48 -11.05 -16.84
N GLU A 220 -10.06 -10.28 -17.86
CA GLU A 220 -9.63 -10.83 -19.15
C GLU A 220 -8.27 -11.53 -19.06
N LEU A 221 -7.34 -10.99 -18.26
CA LEU A 221 -6.02 -11.60 -18.05
C LEU A 221 -6.15 -12.97 -17.38
N PHE A 222 -7.02 -13.07 -16.37
CA PHE A 222 -7.19 -14.26 -15.54
C PHE A 222 -8.43 -15.09 -15.93
N ALA A 223 -8.94 -14.88 -17.15
CA ALA A 223 -10.08 -15.61 -17.68
C ALA A 223 -9.89 -17.13 -17.61
N LEU A 224 -11.00 -17.87 -17.68
CA LEU A 224 -11.01 -19.33 -17.69
C LEU A 224 -10.39 -19.90 -18.98
N ASP A 225 -9.05 -19.95 -19.02
CA ASP A 225 -8.25 -20.45 -20.13
C ASP A 225 -7.19 -21.44 -19.61
N PRO A 226 -6.95 -22.58 -20.29
CA PRO A 226 -5.98 -23.59 -19.82
C PRO A 226 -4.57 -23.04 -19.56
N ALA A 227 -4.11 -22.05 -20.34
CA ALA A 227 -2.80 -21.44 -20.12
C ALA A 227 -2.78 -20.51 -18.89
N ARG A 228 -3.94 -20.03 -18.44
CA ARG A 228 -4.09 -19.16 -17.25
C ARG A 228 -4.39 -19.94 -15.98
N THR A 229 -4.98 -21.12 -16.07
CA THR A 229 -5.35 -21.95 -14.93
C THR A 229 -4.28 -22.98 -14.54
N ALA A 230 -3.18 -23.08 -15.29
CA ALA A 230 -2.14 -24.08 -15.07
C ALA A 230 -1.56 -24.12 -13.64
N LEU A 231 -1.37 -22.96 -12.99
CA LEU A 231 -0.90 -22.93 -11.59
C LEU A 231 -1.94 -23.45 -10.61
N LEU A 232 -3.22 -23.17 -10.81
CA LEU A 232 -4.30 -23.72 -9.99
C LEU A 232 -4.36 -25.24 -10.14
N GLU A 233 -4.14 -25.75 -11.36
CA GLU A 233 -4.10 -27.19 -11.61
C GLU A 233 -2.94 -27.91 -10.91
N LEU A 234 -1.86 -27.21 -10.54
CA LEU A 234 -0.83 -27.79 -9.66
C LEU A 234 -1.39 -28.07 -8.27
N PHE A 235 -2.16 -27.13 -7.70
CA PHE A 235 -2.80 -27.29 -6.39
C PHE A 235 -3.87 -28.37 -6.41
N THR A 236 -4.68 -28.47 -7.46
CA THR A 236 -5.75 -29.48 -7.51
C THR A 236 -5.22 -30.90 -7.72
N ARG A 237 -3.98 -31.06 -8.23
CA ARG A 237 -3.30 -32.35 -8.41
C ARG A 237 -2.53 -32.81 -7.19
N ASP A 238 -1.87 -31.90 -6.48
CA ASP A 238 -0.98 -32.21 -5.35
C ASP A 238 -1.13 -31.16 -4.23
N TYR A 239 -2.33 -31.08 -3.68
CA TYR A 239 -2.72 -30.00 -2.76
C TYR A 239 -1.83 -29.93 -1.52
N ASP A 240 -1.61 -31.04 -0.84
CA ASP A 240 -0.88 -31.07 0.43
C ASP A 240 0.54 -30.50 0.27
N ARG A 241 1.24 -30.94 -0.78
CA ARG A 241 2.59 -30.47 -1.09
C ARG A 241 2.60 -28.99 -1.46
N LEU A 242 1.70 -28.56 -2.35
CA LEU A 242 1.65 -27.17 -2.83
C LEU A 242 1.25 -26.19 -1.72
N ALA A 243 0.31 -26.57 -0.85
CA ALA A 243 -0.09 -25.79 0.30
C ALA A 243 1.02 -25.69 1.36
N GLU A 244 1.78 -26.77 1.58
CA GLU A 244 2.97 -26.74 2.44
C GLU A 244 4.01 -25.74 1.92
N LEU A 245 4.37 -25.82 0.63
CA LEU A 245 5.33 -24.89 0.02
C LEU A 245 4.85 -23.43 0.09
N TYR A 246 3.56 -23.19 -0.16
CA TYR A 246 2.98 -21.85 -0.04
C TYR A 246 3.09 -21.32 1.39
N ASN A 247 2.68 -22.12 2.39
CA ASN A 247 2.69 -21.70 3.79
C ASN A 247 4.12 -21.47 4.30
N ARG A 248 5.07 -22.30 3.89
CA ARG A 248 6.49 -22.10 4.19
C ARG A 248 7.03 -20.81 3.57
N ALA A 249 6.67 -20.50 2.33
CA ALA A 249 7.08 -19.25 1.70
C ALA A 249 6.53 -18.02 2.43
N VAL A 250 5.28 -18.07 2.90
CA VAL A 250 4.66 -17.02 3.73
C VAL A 250 5.41 -16.83 5.05
N GLU A 251 5.70 -17.93 5.75
CA GLU A 251 6.37 -17.90 7.05
C GLU A 251 7.81 -17.38 6.94
N GLU A 252 8.58 -17.89 5.98
CA GLU A 252 9.99 -17.54 5.80
C GLU A 252 10.16 -16.08 5.34
N ALA A 253 9.23 -15.53 4.56
CA ALA A 253 9.30 -14.16 4.06
C ALA A 253 8.96 -13.08 5.11
N ARG A 254 8.22 -13.43 6.18
CA ARG A 254 7.83 -12.51 7.27
C ARG A 254 7.14 -11.21 6.82
N VAL A 255 6.37 -11.26 5.73
CA VAL A 255 5.69 -10.09 5.12
C VAL A 255 4.26 -9.86 5.62
N GLY A 256 3.89 -10.40 6.79
CA GLY A 256 2.57 -10.16 7.41
C GLY A 256 1.37 -10.81 6.70
N LEU A 257 1.59 -11.71 5.74
CA LEU A 257 0.53 -12.47 5.08
C LEU A 257 0.09 -13.66 5.94
N ARG A 258 -1.18 -14.09 5.76
CA ARG A 258 -1.71 -15.27 6.44
C ARG A 258 -1.46 -16.54 5.60
N PRO A 259 -1.05 -17.66 6.23
CA PRO A 259 -0.98 -18.95 5.55
C PRO A 259 -2.38 -19.43 5.16
N LEU A 260 -2.43 -20.36 4.20
CA LEU A 260 -3.65 -21.08 3.82
C LEU A 260 -4.12 -21.97 4.98
N LYS A 261 -5.43 -21.97 5.19
CA LYS A 261 -6.13 -22.87 6.10
C LYS A 261 -6.30 -24.23 5.45
N THR A 262 -5.31 -25.10 5.63
CA THR A 262 -5.26 -26.40 4.95
C THR A 262 -6.37 -27.33 5.41
N GLU A 263 -6.83 -27.20 6.66
CA GLU A 263 -7.87 -28.01 7.27
C GLU A 263 -9.25 -27.87 6.63
N ILE A 264 -9.50 -26.74 5.94
CA ILE A 264 -10.73 -26.51 5.17
C ILE A 264 -10.52 -26.57 3.66
N GLY A 265 -9.32 -26.95 3.20
CA GLY A 265 -8.99 -27.03 1.78
C GLY A 265 -8.84 -25.67 1.09
N GLU A 266 -8.41 -24.61 1.79
CA GLU A 266 -8.28 -23.28 1.19
C GLU A 266 -7.26 -23.25 0.04
N LEU A 267 -7.67 -22.75 -1.13
CA LEU A 267 -6.79 -22.51 -2.26
C LEU A 267 -6.30 -21.04 -2.28
N PRO A 268 -5.10 -20.75 -2.80
CA PRO A 268 -4.61 -19.38 -2.96
C PRO A 268 -5.19 -18.70 -4.19
N PHE A 269 -6.48 -18.90 -4.46
CA PHE A 269 -7.20 -18.35 -5.60
C PHE A 269 -8.55 -17.75 -5.19
N PHE A 270 -8.98 -16.74 -5.94
CA PHE A 270 -10.32 -16.20 -5.95
C PHE A 270 -11.00 -16.49 -7.29
N ALA A 271 -12.31 -16.63 -7.27
CA ALA A 271 -13.15 -16.68 -8.47
C ALA A 271 -14.03 -15.44 -8.52
N ALA A 272 -14.07 -14.75 -9.66
CA ALA A 272 -14.98 -13.64 -9.89
C ALA A 272 -16.19 -14.09 -10.73
N PHE A 273 -17.36 -13.55 -10.42
CA PHE A 273 -18.64 -13.89 -11.07
C PHE A 273 -19.71 -12.84 -10.78
N GLN A 274 -20.87 -12.99 -11.43
CA GLN A 274 -22.06 -12.16 -11.16
C GLN A 274 -22.93 -12.81 -10.08
N TYR A 275 -23.30 -12.06 -9.06
CA TYR A 275 -24.22 -12.50 -8.00
C TYR A 275 -25.21 -11.38 -7.71
N GLN A 276 -26.52 -11.66 -7.81
CA GLN A 276 -27.58 -10.67 -7.62
C GLN A 276 -27.38 -9.37 -8.43
N GLY A 277 -26.86 -9.48 -9.66
CA GLY A 277 -26.58 -8.33 -10.53
C GLY A 277 -25.32 -7.53 -10.17
N ARG A 278 -24.50 -8.03 -9.23
CA ARG A 278 -23.28 -7.40 -8.74
C ARG A 278 -22.05 -8.20 -9.14
N HIS A 279 -20.93 -7.52 -9.38
CA HIS A 279 -19.66 -8.19 -9.66
C HIS A 279 -18.93 -8.53 -8.36
N VAL A 280 -18.87 -9.81 -8.04
CA VAL A 280 -18.32 -10.29 -6.76
C VAL A 280 -17.17 -11.25 -6.97
N ARG A 281 -16.42 -11.48 -5.90
CA ARG A 281 -15.45 -12.57 -5.80
C ARG A 281 -15.66 -13.40 -4.55
N SER A 282 -15.31 -14.69 -4.64
CA SER A 282 -15.26 -15.63 -3.52
C SER A 282 -13.91 -16.34 -3.50
N GLY A 283 -13.48 -16.77 -2.30
CA GLY A 283 -12.39 -17.75 -2.16
C GLY A 283 -12.74 -19.08 -2.82
N ALA A 284 -11.71 -19.75 -3.35
CA ALA A 284 -11.79 -21.11 -3.86
C ALA A 284 -11.27 -22.12 -2.83
N PHE A 285 -11.87 -23.32 -2.79
CA PHE A 285 -11.51 -24.40 -1.88
C PHE A 285 -11.47 -25.74 -2.61
N LEU A 286 -10.58 -26.65 -2.19
CA LEU A 286 -10.52 -28.03 -2.65
C LEU A 286 -10.97 -28.97 -1.53
N GLN A 287 -12.09 -29.65 -1.72
CA GLN A 287 -12.66 -30.56 -0.72
C GLN A 287 -13.13 -31.85 -1.38
N ALA A 288 -12.68 -33.00 -0.87
CA ALA A 288 -13.06 -34.33 -1.36
C ALA A 288 -12.96 -34.48 -2.91
N GLY A 289 -11.90 -33.93 -3.51
CA GLY A 289 -11.70 -33.96 -4.97
C GLY A 289 -12.60 -33.01 -5.77
N GLN A 290 -13.25 -32.05 -5.11
CA GLN A 290 -14.13 -31.07 -5.74
C GLN A 290 -13.63 -29.66 -5.50
N LEU A 291 -13.73 -28.82 -6.54
CA LEU A 291 -13.53 -27.39 -6.42
C LEU A 291 -14.82 -26.75 -5.90
N ARG A 292 -14.73 -25.99 -4.81
CA ARG A 292 -15.83 -25.23 -4.22
C ARG A 292 -15.58 -23.74 -4.33
N ILE A 293 -16.59 -23.00 -4.79
CA ILE A 293 -16.59 -21.55 -4.94
C ILE A 293 -17.94 -21.05 -4.44
N ALA A 294 -17.96 -20.26 -3.37
CA ALA A 294 -19.19 -19.90 -2.66
C ALA A 294 -20.05 -21.15 -2.38
N ASP A 295 -21.28 -21.21 -2.91
CA ASP A 295 -22.19 -22.36 -2.78
C ASP A 295 -22.11 -23.36 -3.95
N MET A 296 -21.27 -23.08 -4.95
CA MET A 296 -21.10 -23.91 -6.13
C MET A 296 -20.04 -24.98 -5.90
N THR A 297 -20.27 -26.17 -6.46
CA THR A 297 -19.36 -27.31 -6.37
C THR A 297 -19.15 -27.91 -7.75
N PHE A 298 -17.89 -28.15 -8.08
CA PHE A 298 -17.47 -28.66 -9.39
C PHE A 298 -16.59 -29.90 -9.18
N ALA A 299 -16.99 -31.02 -9.79
CA ALA A 299 -16.16 -32.22 -9.78
C ALA A 299 -14.94 -32.00 -10.67
N LEU A 300 -13.75 -32.35 -10.16
CA LEU A 300 -12.54 -32.38 -10.96
C LEU A 300 -12.49 -33.66 -11.80
N ASP A 301 -11.78 -33.59 -12.93
CA ASP A 301 -11.51 -34.79 -13.72
C ASP A 301 -10.52 -35.73 -12.99
N ALA A 302 -10.41 -36.98 -13.46
CA ALA A 302 -9.56 -38.02 -12.83
C ALA A 302 -8.07 -37.63 -12.64
N GLY A 303 -7.60 -36.60 -13.33
CA GLY A 303 -6.24 -36.04 -13.20
C GLY A 303 -6.18 -34.68 -12.49
N GLY A 304 -7.21 -34.30 -11.73
CA GLY A 304 -7.29 -33.02 -11.02
C GLY A 304 -7.51 -31.80 -11.93
N SER A 305 -7.81 -32.01 -13.21
CA SER A 305 -8.03 -30.91 -14.16
C SER A 305 -9.35 -30.17 -13.89
N LEU A 306 -9.38 -28.89 -14.23
CA LEU A 306 -10.52 -28.04 -13.95
C LEU A 306 -11.64 -28.20 -15.01
N PRO A 307 -12.91 -28.28 -14.61
CA PRO A 307 -14.04 -28.36 -15.53
C PRO A 307 -14.39 -26.96 -16.08
N LEU A 308 -13.50 -26.39 -16.90
CA LEU A 308 -13.57 -24.99 -17.36
C LEU A 308 -14.93 -24.63 -17.99
N GLU A 309 -15.53 -25.55 -18.75
CA GLU A 309 -16.82 -25.30 -19.38
C GLU A 309 -17.97 -25.23 -18.38
N GLN A 310 -17.96 -26.08 -17.35
CA GLN A 310 -18.97 -26.02 -16.27
C GLN A 310 -18.81 -24.74 -15.46
N LEU A 311 -17.57 -24.31 -15.21
CA LEU A 311 -17.28 -23.05 -14.53
C LEU A 311 -17.83 -21.85 -15.32
N ARG A 312 -17.63 -21.82 -16.64
CA ARG A 312 -18.21 -20.77 -17.51
C ARG A 312 -19.74 -20.78 -17.50
N GLN A 313 -20.34 -21.96 -17.60
CA GLN A 313 -21.81 -22.12 -17.55
C GLN A 313 -22.41 -21.68 -16.22
N ALA A 314 -21.66 -21.84 -15.12
CA ALA A 314 -22.02 -21.32 -13.80
C ALA A 314 -21.80 -19.80 -13.64
N GLY A 315 -21.28 -19.12 -14.67
CA GLY A 315 -21.07 -17.67 -14.65
C GLY A 315 -19.76 -17.23 -14.02
N ILE A 316 -18.82 -18.14 -13.75
CA ILE A 316 -17.46 -17.79 -13.34
C ILE A 316 -16.74 -17.13 -14.52
N THR A 317 -16.25 -15.91 -14.34
CA THR A 317 -15.58 -15.15 -15.40
C THR A 317 -14.07 -15.37 -15.39
N CYS A 318 -13.47 -15.44 -14.20
CA CYS A 318 -12.02 -15.61 -14.04
C CYS A 318 -11.64 -16.35 -12.75
N LEU A 319 -10.42 -16.90 -12.73
CA LEU A 319 -9.78 -17.52 -11.57
C LEU A 319 -8.41 -16.89 -11.36
N ALA A 320 -8.30 -15.99 -10.38
CA ALA A 320 -7.09 -15.22 -10.13
C ALA A 320 -6.42 -15.64 -8.83
N GLY A 321 -5.09 -15.71 -8.85
CA GLY A 321 -4.29 -15.95 -7.67
C GLY A 321 -4.50 -14.85 -6.63
N LYS A 322 -4.40 -15.21 -5.34
CA LYS A 322 -4.21 -14.24 -4.25
C LYS A 322 -2.84 -13.55 -4.40
N ALA A 323 -2.59 -12.50 -3.62
CA ALA A 323 -1.38 -11.65 -3.66
C ALA A 323 -0.09 -12.35 -4.16
N ILE A 324 0.36 -13.43 -3.49
CA ILE A 324 1.57 -14.17 -3.85
C ILE A 324 1.47 -14.81 -5.25
N LEU A 325 0.36 -15.50 -5.53
CA LEU A 325 0.11 -16.26 -6.75
C LEU A 325 -0.20 -15.37 -7.94
N LEU A 326 -0.87 -14.22 -7.75
CA LEU A 326 -1.26 -13.29 -8.83
C LEU A 326 -0.05 -12.89 -9.69
N VAL A 327 1.04 -12.51 -9.02
CA VAL A 327 2.29 -12.10 -9.68
C VAL A 327 2.93 -13.26 -10.44
N LEU A 328 2.85 -14.49 -9.92
CA LEU A 328 3.37 -15.66 -10.62
C LEU A 328 2.46 -16.03 -11.81
N GLN A 329 1.15 -16.00 -11.64
CA GLN A 329 0.15 -16.36 -12.64
C GLN A 329 0.22 -15.47 -13.89
N ALA A 330 0.44 -14.16 -13.72
CA ALA A 330 0.60 -13.24 -14.85
C ALA A 330 1.83 -13.56 -15.73
N ARG A 331 2.85 -14.20 -15.14
CA ARG A 331 4.17 -14.43 -15.74
C ARG A 331 4.43 -15.87 -16.17
N TYR A 332 3.65 -16.82 -15.68
CA TYR A 332 3.88 -18.24 -15.89
C TYR A 332 3.29 -18.75 -17.21
N GLY A 333 3.99 -19.67 -17.87
CA GLY A 333 3.45 -20.42 -19.01
C GLY A 333 3.51 -19.69 -20.35
N GLN A 334 2.90 -20.27 -21.38
CA GLN A 334 2.92 -19.74 -22.76
C GLN A 334 2.24 -18.37 -22.88
N ALA A 335 1.22 -18.13 -22.07
CA ALA A 335 0.49 -16.86 -22.01
C ALA A 335 1.17 -15.84 -21.07
N GLY A 336 2.19 -16.24 -20.33
CA GLY A 336 2.94 -15.39 -19.41
C GLY A 336 3.71 -14.29 -20.16
N ARG A 337 3.77 -13.09 -19.58
CA ARG A 337 4.61 -11.98 -20.06
C ARG A 337 5.38 -11.39 -18.89
N ALA A 338 6.45 -10.64 -19.19
CA ALA A 338 7.16 -9.90 -18.15
C ALA A 338 6.18 -8.93 -17.46
N LEU A 339 6.20 -8.90 -16.13
CA LEU A 339 5.30 -8.04 -15.34
C LEU A 339 6.04 -6.78 -14.93
N THR A 340 5.54 -5.61 -15.35
CA THR A 340 6.10 -4.34 -14.92
C THR A 340 5.49 -3.85 -13.61
N MET A 341 6.34 -3.35 -12.71
CA MET A 341 5.95 -2.81 -11.41
C MET A 341 6.79 -1.56 -11.10
N PRO A 342 6.28 -0.59 -10.31
CA PRO A 342 7.14 0.48 -9.81
C PRO A 342 8.23 -0.07 -8.87
N TYR A 343 9.25 0.74 -8.61
CA TYR A 343 10.29 0.47 -7.61
C TYR A 343 9.66 0.11 -6.24
N ARG A 344 10.28 -0.85 -5.53
CA ARG A 344 9.74 -1.59 -4.37
C ARG A 344 8.48 -2.44 -4.68
N GLY A 345 7.53 -1.94 -5.47
CA GLY A 345 6.30 -2.63 -5.87
C GLY A 345 5.44 -3.03 -4.67
N SER A 346 4.87 -4.24 -4.69
CA SER A 346 4.00 -4.71 -3.62
C SER A 346 4.78 -5.30 -2.44
N MET A 347 4.28 -5.14 -1.21
CA MET A 347 4.94 -5.64 0.00
C MET A 347 5.10 -7.17 0.05
N TYR A 348 4.24 -7.91 -0.67
CA TYR A 348 4.25 -9.38 -0.70
C TYR A 348 5.28 -9.98 -1.68
N MET A 349 6.01 -9.17 -2.44
CA MET A 349 6.95 -9.65 -3.45
C MET A 349 8.03 -10.62 -2.91
N PRO A 350 8.59 -10.45 -1.70
CA PRO A 350 9.51 -11.42 -1.12
C PRO A 350 8.89 -12.83 -0.99
N ALA A 351 7.62 -12.92 -0.58
CA ALA A 351 6.92 -14.20 -0.48
C ALA A 351 6.61 -14.80 -1.86
N SER A 352 6.28 -13.97 -2.87
CA SER A 352 6.14 -14.41 -4.27
C SER A 352 7.43 -15.03 -4.82
N TRP A 353 8.57 -14.37 -4.61
CA TRP A 353 9.87 -14.90 -5.04
C TRP A 353 10.23 -16.19 -4.31
N ARG A 354 10.03 -16.24 -3.00
CA ARG A 354 10.31 -17.43 -2.20
C ARG A 354 9.47 -18.62 -2.66
N PHE A 355 8.17 -18.40 -2.87
CA PHE A 355 7.27 -19.43 -3.38
C PHE A 355 7.68 -19.89 -4.78
N GLN A 356 8.01 -18.97 -5.70
CA GLN A 356 8.51 -19.33 -7.02
C GLN A 356 9.77 -20.20 -6.94
N LYS A 357 10.76 -19.82 -6.12
CA LYS A 357 12.01 -20.59 -5.92
C LYS A 357 11.71 -22.00 -5.42
N MET A 358 10.83 -22.13 -4.42
CA MET A 358 10.42 -23.42 -3.88
C MET A 358 9.73 -24.31 -4.92
N LEU A 359 8.88 -23.75 -5.78
CA LEU A 359 8.24 -24.51 -6.86
C LEU A 359 9.24 -24.97 -7.91
N ASP A 360 10.23 -24.13 -8.24
CA ASP A 360 11.30 -24.45 -9.19
C ASP A 360 12.20 -25.57 -8.65
N GLU A 361 12.69 -25.45 -7.41
CA GLU A 361 13.49 -26.46 -6.72
C GLU A 361 12.75 -27.80 -6.58
N ALA A 362 11.42 -27.75 -6.41
CA ALA A 362 10.56 -28.91 -6.34
C ALA A 362 10.26 -29.57 -7.70
N GLY A 363 10.70 -28.96 -8.81
CA GLY A 363 10.42 -29.40 -10.18
C GLY A 363 8.95 -29.25 -10.60
N LEU A 364 8.20 -28.36 -9.94
CA LEU A 364 6.76 -28.16 -10.16
C LEU A 364 6.46 -27.12 -11.24
N LEU A 365 7.42 -26.24 -11.56
CA LEU A 365 7.31 -25.29 -12.67
C LEU A 365 7.82 -25.93 -13.95
N THR A 366 6.90 -26.39 -14.81
CA THR A 366 7.25 -27.08 -16.08
C THR A 366 7.33 -26.12 -17.27
N SER A 367 7.01 -24.85 -17.07
CA SER A 367 7.05 -23.80 -18.09
C SER A 367 7.84 -22.59 -17.60
N PRO A 368 8.39 -21.77 -18.53
CA PRO A 368 9.11 -20.56 -18.16
C PRO A 368 8.26 -19.58 -17.34
N VAL A 369 8.90 -18.95 -16.35
CA VAL A 369 8.36 -17.78 -15.65
C VAL A 369 9.04 -16.54 -16.21
N GLN A 370 8.24 -15.61 -16.72
CA GLN A 370 8.76 -14.34 -17.25
C GLN A 370 9.26 -13.41 -16.13
N PRO A 371 10.19 -12.49 -16.42
CA PRO A 371 10.79 -11.65 -15.39
C PRO A 371 9.82 -10.60 -14.84
N ILE A 372 10.17 -10.02 -13.69
CA ILE A 372 9.58 -8.77 -13.21
C ILE A 372 10.47 -7.62 -13.71
N VAL A 373 9.87 -6.57 -14.25
CA VAL A 373 10.55 -5.39 -14.76
C VAL A 373 10.19 -4.20 -13.87
N ARG A 374 11.18 -3.62 -13.20
CA ARG A 374 11.00 -2.47 -12.32
C ARG A 374 11.15 -1.17 -13.08
N VAL A 375 10.32 -0.20 -12.72
CA VAL A 375 10.44 1.20 -13.16
C VAL A 375 10.77 2.07 -11.96
N ARG A 376 11.91 2.76 -12.00
CA ARG A 376 12.33 3.70 -10.96
C ARG A 376 12.47 5.11 -11.51
N PHE A 377 11.79 6.06 -10.87
CA PHE A 377 11.71 7.45 -11.31
C PHE A 377 12.71 8.38 -10.65
N HIS A 378 13.43 7.94 -9.61
CA HIS A 378 14.44 8.78 -8.93
C HIS A 378 13.95 10.21 -8.68
N MET A 379 12.67 10.36 -8.31
CA MET A 379 11.99 11.65 -8.30
C MET A 379 12.70 12.61 -7.34
N LEU A 380 13.06 12.12 -6.15
CA LEU A 380 13.69 12.93 -5.12
C LEU A 380 15.09 13.36 -5.56
N ASP A 381 15.86 12.48 -6.19
CA ASP A 381 17.20 12.83 -6.68
C ASP A 381 17.15 13.84 -7.84
N ARG A 382 16.12 13.78 -8.68
CA ARG A 382 15.95 14.67 -9.85
C ARG A 382 15.56 16.10 -9.46
N MET A 383 14.97 16.27 -8.28
CA MET A 383 14.66 17.59 -7.71
C MET A 383 15.91 18.46 -7.50
N ARG A 384 17.12 17.88 -7.50
CA ARG A 384 18.42 18.58 -7.44
C ARG A 384 18.58 19.69 -8.49
N SER A 385 17.85 19.61 -9.59
CA SER A 385 17.87 20.63 -10.65
C SER A 385 16.89 21.80 -10.46
N LEU A 386 16.12 21.81 -9.37
CA LEU A 386 15.04 22.75 -9.12
C LEU A 386 15.27 23.51 -7.81
N LYS A 387 14.83 24.78 -7.78
CA LYS A 387 14.86 25.63 -6.58
C LYS A 387 13.48 25.92 -6.00
N THR A 388 12.48 25.18 -6.46
CA THR A 388 11.10 25.35 -6.05
C THR A 388 10.97 25.10 -4.56
N THR A 389 10.35 26.02 -3.83
CA THR A 389 10.12 25.84 -2.39
C THR A 389 9.08 24.75 -2.16
N VAL A 390 9.38 23.88 -1.20
CA VAL A 390 8.54 22.77 -0.75
C VAL A 390 8.21 23.00 0.72
N ALA A 391 6.93 23.13 1.04
CA ALA A 391 6.43 23.04 2.41
C ALA A 391 6.44 21.56 2.84
N LEU A 392 7.25 21.28 3.86
CA LEU A 392 7.48 19.94 4.36
C LEU A 392 6.28 19.47 5.21
N PRO A 393 5.92 18.18 5.13
CA PRO A 393 5.07 17.54 6.12
C PRO A 393 5.64 17.69 7.54
N THR A 394 4.77 17.76 8.54
CA THR A 394 5.13 18.04 9.95
C THR A 394 6.16 17.05 10.51
N HIS A 395 6.05 15.77 10.16
CA HIS A 395 6.97 14.73 10.62
C HIS A 395 8.41 14.90 10.10
N LEU A 396 8.64 15.76 9.09
CA LEU A 396 9.98 16.08 8.58
C LEU A 396 10.55 17.39 9.12
N HIS A 397 9.74 18.21 9.82
CA HIS A 397 10.18 19.52 10.34
C HIS A 397 11.37 19.37 11.28
N GLY A 398 11.31 18.41 12.20
CA GLY A 398 12.39 18.15 13.17
C GLY A 398 13.68 17.62 12.52
N CYS A 399 13.58 16.89 11.40
CA CYS A 399 14.75 16.35 10.70
C CYS A 399 15.60 17.44 10.04
N LEU A 400 14.97 18.54 9.63
CA LEU A 400 15.60 19.62 8.85
C LEU A 400 15.65 20.96 9.61
N GLY A 401 14.98 21.07 10.77
CA GLY A 401 14.89 22.28 11.59
C GLY A 401 14.07 23.42 10.97
N ARG A 402 13.22 23.11 9.98
CA ARG A 402 12.44 24.09 9.21
C ARG A 402 11.18 23.45 8.61
N SER A 403 10.16 24.27 8.36
CA SER A 403 8.91 23.84 7.72
C SER A 403 8.93 23.94 6.20
N GLU A 404 9.91 24.63 5.61
CA GLU A 404 10.04 24.82 4.17
C GLU A 404 11.50 24.63 3.74
N ILE A 405 11.70 24.08 2.54
CA ILE A 405 13.02 23.79 1.97
C ILE A 405 13.00 23.98 0.45
N ALA A 406 14.13 24.30 -0.17
CA ALA A 406 14.25 24.25 -1.63
C ALA A 406 14.32 22.79 -2.12
N ALA A 407 13.76 22.52 -3.30
CA ALA A 407 13.71 21.18 -3.88
C ALA A 407 15.11 20.54 -4.05
N ASP A 408 16.12 21.32 -4.41
CA ASP A 408 17.50 20.88 -4.54
C ASP A 408 18.13 20.49 -3.20
N GLU A 409 17.92 21.28 -2.16
CA GLU A 409 18.37 20.96 -0.80
C GLU A 409 17.69 19.69 -0.26
N LEU A 410 16.40 19.47 -0.56
CA LEU A 410 15.71 18.24 -0.20
C LEU A 410 16.28 17.03 -0.94
N ALA A 411 16.59 17.18 -2.24
CA ALA A 411 17.25 16.16 -3.04
C ALA A 411 18.62 15.75 -2.47
N ASP A 412 19.35 16.69 -1.88
CA ASP A 412 20.64 16.43 -1.24
C ASP A 412 20.50 15.77 0.15
N ALA A 413 19.41 16.03 0.87
CA ALA A 413 19.26 15.62 2.26
C ALA A 413 18.49 14.32 2.48
N TRP A 414 17.54 13.96 1.60
CA TRP A 414 16.54 12.91 1.87
C TRP A 414 17.17 11.55 2.23
N ALA A 415 18.23 11.15 1.54
CA ALA A 415 18.88 9.85 1.76
C ALA A 415 19.56 9.79 3.14
N ALA A 416 20.19 10.88 3.58
CA ALA A 416 20.80 10.98 4.89
C ALA A 416 19.74 10.99 6.00
N ILE A 417 18.62 11.68 5.78
CA ILE A 417 17.46 11.68 6.70
C ILE A 417 16.95 10.24 6.89
N ALA A 418 16.68 9.54 5.79
CA ALA A 418 16.18 8.16 5.84
C ALA A 418 17.17 7.22 6.54
N ALA A 419 18.47 7.35 6.24
CA ALA A 419 19.50 6.54 6.90
C ALA A 419 19.62 6.82 8.40
N ALA A 420 19.56 8.09 8.81
CA ALA A 420 19.59 8.47 10.23
C ALA A 420 18.37 7.94 10.98
N ALA A 421 17.18 8.03 10.38
CA ALA A 421 15.94 7.49 10.93
C ALA A 421 16.02 5.96 11.10
N ARG A 422 16.44 5.21 10.07
CA ARG A 422 16.67 3.76 10.17
C ARG A 422 17.63 3.41 11.31
N SER A 423 18.77 4.11 11.38
CA SER A 423 19.76 3.87 12.42
C SER A 423 19.21 4.11 13.83
N ARG A 424 18.41 5.16 14.03
CA ARG A 424 17.82 5.48 15.33
C ARG A 424 16.75 4.47 15.74
N LEU A 425 15.89 4.04 14.82
CA LEU A 425 14.90 2.98 15.09
C LEU A 425 15.57 1.66 15.47
N GLU A 426 16.67 1.28 14.80
CA GLU A 426 17.43 0.08 15.21
C GLU A 426 18.03 0.24 16.62
N LYS A 427 18.56 1.42 16.96
CA LYS A 427 19.05 1.70 18.33
C LYS A 427 17.93 1.60 19.37
N PHE A 428 16.72 2.04 19.06
CA PHE A 428 15.59 1.96 19.98
C PHE A 428 15.17 0.54 20.34
N LYS A 429 15.58 -0.48 19.59
CA LYS A 429 15.36 -1.89 19.97
C LYS A 429 16.21 -2.30 21.18
N ASP A 430 17.34 -1.65 21.43
CA ASP A 430 18.18 -1.86 22.61
C ASP A 430 17.71 -0.97 23.79
N PRO A 431 17.31 -1.56 24.94
CA PRO A 431 16.92 -0.80 26.12
C PRO A 431 17.96 0.22 26.61
N ALA A 432 19.25 -0.11 26.55
CA ALA A 432 20.30 0.79 27.05
C ALA A 432 20.48 2.00 26.13
N ALA A 433 20.52 1.77 24.82
CA ALA A 433 20.62 2.83 23.82
C ALA A 433 19.37 3.73 23.81
N ARG A 434 18.18 3.15 24.01
CA ARG A 434 16.93 3.91 24.14
C ARG A 434 16.94 4.80 25.38
N GLN A 435 17.37 4.28 26.53
CA GLN A 435 17.49 5.05 27.76
C GLN A 435 18.51 6.20 27.60
N GLN A 436 19.67 5.93 27.01
CA GLN A 436 20.68 6.94 26.72
C GLN A 436 20.11 8.05 25.82
N TRP A 437 19.40 7.70 24.75
CA TRP A 437 18.78 8.71 23.89
C TRP A 437 17.77 9.56 24.64
N GLN A 438 16.94 8.97 25.51
CA GLN A 438 15.99 9.74 26.32
C GLN A 438 16.70 10.69 27.29
N GLU A 439 17.83 10.29 27.88
CA GLU A 439 18.65 11.13 28.75
C GLU A 439 19.29 12.30 28.00
N GLU A 440 19.73 12.09 26.76
CA GLU A 440 20.31 13.13 25.90
C GLU A 440 19.23 14.08 25.36
N ALA A 441 18.12 13.55 24.83
CA ALA A 441 17.06 14.34 24.20
C ALA A 441 16.20 15.13 25.22
N PHE A 442 16.09 14.63 26.45
CA PHE A 442 15.31 15.25 27.52
C PHE A 442 16.18 15.57 28.75
N ALA A 443 17.41 16.06 28.52
CA ALA A 443 18.40 16.28 29.59
C ALA A 443 17.87 17.16 30.73
N ASP A 444 17.10 18.21 30.40
CA ASP A 444 16.47 19.09 31.39
C ASP A 444 15.43 18.35 32.23
N VAL A 445 14.60 17.50 31.61
CA VAL A 445 13.59 16.69 32.30
C VAL A 445 14.26 15.66 33.22
N VAL A 446 15.37 15.05 32.78
CA VAL A 446 16.17 14.14 33.60
C VAL A 446 16.77 14.86 34.81
N ALA A 447 17.30 16.06 34.63
CA ALA A 447 17.82 16.88 35.71
C ALA A 447 16.71 17.23 36.72
N GLU A 448 15.51 17.60 36.25
CA GLU A 448 14.36 17.85 37.12
C GLU A 448 13.93 16.60 37.91
N ILE A 449 13.88 15.43 37.27
CA ILE A 449 13.58 14.16 37.95
C ILE A 449 14.61 13.87 39.04
N ALA A 450 15.90 14.09 38.76
CA ALA A 450 16.98 13.88 39.73
C ALA A 450 16.87 14.84 40.93
N GLN A 451 16.54 16.11 40.69
CA GLN A 451 16.29 17.10 41.74
C GLN A 451 15.07 16.73 42.60
N LEU A 452 13.97 16.33 41.97
CA LEU A 452 12.76 15.87 42.67
C LEU A 452 13.04 14.61 43.49
N ASP A 453 13.78 13.63 42.97
CA ASP A 453 14.12 12.42 43.71
C ASP A 453 15.03 12.70 44.89
N HIS A 454 16.03 13.58 44.72
CA HIS A 454 16.90 14.01 45.82
C HIS A 454 16.09 14.67 46.94
N ARG A 455 15.23 15.64 46.59
CA ARG A 455 14.40 16.36 47.55
C ARG A 455 13.38 15.44 48.24
N ARG A 456 12.81 14.48 47.50
CA ARG A 456 11.92 13.44 48.02
C ARG A 456 12.62 12.56 49.06
N ARG A 457 13.87 12.13 48.81
CA ARG A 457 14.65 11.32 49.75
C ARG A 457 14.93 12.09 51.05
N THR A 458 15.37 13.34 50.94
CA THR A 458 15.60 14.22 52.11
C THR A 458 14.32 14.42 52.92
N LEU A 459 13.19 14.68 52.26
CA LEU A 459 11.91 14.91 52.95
C LEU A 459 11.35 13.62 53.58
N ALA A 460 11.62 12.45 53.01
CA ALA A 460 11.18 11.16 53.55
C ALA A 460 11.87 10.82 54.88
N GLU A 461 13.10 11.30 55.09
CA GLU A 461 13.83 11.14 56.35
C GLU A 461 13.21 11.96 57.49
N THR A 462 12.64 13.14 57.17
CA THR A 462 12.10 14.07 58.17
C THR A 462 10.58 14.02 58.31
N SER A 463 9.84 13.64 57.27
CA SER A 463 8.37 13.68 57.22
C SER A 463 7.78 12.64 56.25
N PRO A 464 7.87 11.33 56.56
CA PRO A 464 7.60 10.22 55.64
C PRO A 464 6.14 10.08 55.17
N LYS A 465 5.20 10.86 55.71
CA LYS A 465 3.77 10.83 55.36
C LYS A 465 3.25 12.18 54.82
N SER A 466 4.14 13.11 54.47
CA SER A 466 3.71 14.42 53.98
C SER A 466 2.97 14.32 52.64
N GLU A 467 2.04 15.25 52.43
CA GLU A 467 1.35 15.41 51.14
C GLU A 467 2.33 15.85 50.04
N GLU A 468 3.35 16.61 50.42
CA GLU A 468 4.44 17.05 49.54
C GLU A 468 5.23 15.87 48.93
N LEU A 469 5.45 14.78 49.67
CA LEU A 469 6.06 13.56 49.11
C LEU A 469 5.20 12.91 48.01
N ARG A 470 3.87 12.94 48.18
CA ARG A 470 2.94 12.44 47.16
C ARG A 470 2.94 13.34 45.93
N GLN A 471 2.98 14.65 46.12
CA GLN A 471 3.05 15.61 45.02
C GLN A 471 4.36 15.43 44.22
N MET A 472 5.52 15.38 44.88
CA MET A 472 6.81 15.16 44.21
C MET A 472 6.84 13.85 43.41
N TRP A 473 6.24 12.79 43.94
CA TRP A 473 6.12 11.52 43.21
C TRP A 473 5.22 11.64 41.97
N ASN A 474 4.13 12.39 42.07
CA ASN A 474 3.25 12.67 40.92
C ASN A 474 3.97 13.52 39.87
N ASP A 475 4.72 14.55 40.29
CA ASP A 475 5.50 15.40 39.37
C ASP A 475 6.58 14.58 38.65
N MET A 476 7.31 13.72 39.37
CA MET A 476 8.28 12.80 38.75
C MET A 476 7.61 11.86 37.72
N LYS A 477 6.39 11.38 38.00
CA LYS A 477 5.63 10.57 37.05
C LYS A 477 5.22 11.36 35.81
N LEU A 478 4.78 12.61 35.96
CA LEU A 478 4.45 13.49 34.85
C LEU A 478 5.68 13.76 33.96
N ARG A 479 6.85 13.98 34.56
CA ARG A 479 8.11 14.14 33.80
C ARG A 479 8.53 12.87 33.06
N LYS A 480 8.37 11.69 33.67
CA LYS A 480 8.61 10.42 32.97
C LYS A 480 7.62 10.19 31.83
N LEU A 481 6.37 10.63 32.00
CA LEU A 481 5.34 10.57 30.96
C LEU A 481 5.71 11.47 29.77
N GLU A 482 6.20 12.68 30.03
CA GLU A 482 6.71 13.61 29.00
C GLU A 482 7.82 12.97 28.16
N MET A 483 8.80 12.32 28.79
CA MET A 483 9.87 11.58 28.08
C MET A 483 9.34 10.40 27.26
N LEU A 484 8.31 9.70 27.73
CA LEU A 484 7.69 8.58 27.01
C LEU A 484 6.89 9.08 25.80
N GLN A 485 6.16 10.18 25.92
CA GLN A 485 5.47 10.83 24.81
C GLN A 485 6.46 11.32 23.76
N GLY A 486 7.55 11.95 24.19
CA GLY A 486 8.61 12.41 23.31
C GLY A 486 9.31 11.28 22.55
N LEU A 487 9.58 10.15 23.22
CA LEU A 487 10.05 8.93 22.54
C LEU A 487 9.06 8.44 21.48
N LEU A 488 7.77 8.41 21.81
CA LEU A 488 6.74 7.92 20.89
C LEU A 488 6.64 8.80 19.63
N HIS A 489 6.68 10.12 19.79
CA HIS A 489 6.66 11.04 18.64
C HIS A 489 7.96 10.97 17.82
N GLN A 490 9.12 10.77 18.47
CA GLN A 490 10.36 10.52 17.74
C GLN A 490 10.29 9.22 16.93
N ILE A 491 9.72 8.15 17.49
CA ILE A 491 9.48 6.89 16.78
C ILE A 491 8.59 7.14 15.56
N GLU A 492 7.49 7.88 15.71
CA GLU A 492 6.61 8.22 14.57
C GLU A 492 7.38 8.96 13.47
N CYS A 493 8.09 10.03 13.81
CA CYS A 493 8.86 10.81 12.84
C CYS A 493 9.91 9.97 12.12
N ASP A 494 10.72 9.19 12.86
CA ASP A 494 11.71 8.32 12.24
C ASP A 494 11.05 7.18 11.44
N TRP A 495 9.89 6.68 11.86
CA TRP A 495 9.15 5.64 11.15
C TRP A 495 8.72 6.11 9.76
N GLN A 496 8.27 7.35 9.64
CA GLN A 496 7.89 7.94 8.35
C GLN A 496 9.13 8.32 7.53
N ALA A 497 10.12 8.96 8.18
CA ALA A 497 11.33 9.42 7.52
C ALA A 497 12.20 8.27 6.95
N ARG A 498 12.19 7.09 7.56
CA ARG A 498 12.98 5.93 7.06
C ARG A 498 12.55 5.45 5.68
N ASP A 499 11.31 5.72 5.30
CA ASP A 499 10.65 5.23 4.08
C ASP A 499 10.49 6.33 3.03
N LEU A 500 11.26 7.43 3.13
CA LEU A 500 11.27 8.49 2.12
C LEU A 500 11.57 7.99 0.70
N ASP A 501 12.36 6.92 0.56
CA ASP A 501 12.62 6.28 -0.74
C ASP A 501 11.41 5.55 -1.34
N TYR A 502 10.32 5.35 -0.59
CA TYR A 502 9.03 4.95 -1.16
C TYR A 502 8.53 6.01 -2.14
N TRP A 503 8.56 7.28 -1.74
CA TRP A 503 8.09 8.42 -2.54
C TRP A 503 8.98 8.75 -3.74
N ASP A 504 10.17 8.16 -3.81
CA ASP A 504 11.09 8.29 -4.95
C ASP A 504 10.50 7.75 -6.26
N SER A 505 9.47 6.90 -6.18
CA SER A 505 8.83 6.30 -7.36
C SER A 505 7.36 5.91 -7.18
N ARG A 506 6.68 6.41 -6.14
CA ARG A 506 5.29 6.05 -5.79
C ARG A 506 4.46 7.29 -5.51
N GLY A 507 3.14 7.16 -5.62
CA GLY A 507 2.17 8.22 -5.35
C GLY A 507 1.85 9.09 -6.57
N ALA A 508 1.41 10.33 -6.33
CA ALA A 508 0.90 11.23 -7.36
C ALA A 508 2.02 11.98 -8.12
N LEU A 509 2.94 11.22 -8.73
CA LEU A 509 4.17 11.75 -9.33
C LEU A 509 3.91 12.85 -10.38
N LEU A 510 2.89 12.70 -11.23
CA LEU A 510 2.56 13.67 -12.28
C LEU A 510 2.24 15.06 -11.71
N PRO A 511 1.20 15.24 -10.86
CA PRO A 511 0.89 16.57 -10.33
C PRO A 511 2.04 17.16 -9.50
N TRP A 512 2.80 16.32 -8.77
CA TRP A 512 3.97 16.80 -8.04
C TRP A 512 5.06 17.33 -8.97
N CYS A 513 5.35 16.63 -10.08
CA CYS A 513 6.33 17.10 -11.06
C CYS A 513 5.89 18.42 -11.73
N VAL A 514 4.60 18.54 -12.06
CA VAL A 514 4.04 19.77 -12.65
C VAL A 514 4.19 20.96 -11.70
N ALA A 515 3.89 20.77 -10.42
CA ALA A 515 4.06 21.81 -9.41
C ALA A 515 5.55 22.21 -9.27
N LEU A 516 6.42 21.20 -9.15
CA LEU A 516 7.87 21.36 -8.96
C LEU A 516 8.54 22.10 -10.11
N GLY A 517 8.32 21.70 -11.36
CA GLY A 517 9.07 22.23 -12.51
C GLY A 517 8.30 22.22 -13.83
N GLY A 518 6.99 22.02 -13.80
CA GLY A 518 6.15 21.96 -14.99
C GLY A 518 6.32 20.68 -15.80
N GLU A 519 5.77 20.70 -17.02
CA GLU A 519 5.82 19.58 -17.96
C GLU A 519 7.26 19.19 -18.35
N ASP A 520 8.16 20.16 -18.45
CA ASP A 520 9.58 19.91 -18.77
C ASP A 520 10.24 19.02 -17.71
N PHE A 521 9.99 19.27 -16.43
CA PHE A 521 10.50 18.43 -15.36
C PHE A 521 9.86 17.04 -15.37
N TYR A 522 8.56 16.96 -15.60
CA TYR A 522 7.86 15.67 -15.74
C TYR A 522 8.45 14.83 -16.89
N ASN A 523 8.63 15.43 -18.06
CA ASN A 523 9.21 14.78 -19.24
C ASN A 523 10.65 14.31 -18.98
N LYS A 524 11.43 15.08 -18.21
CA LYS A 524 12.77 14.66 -17.77
C LYS A 524 12.69 13.42 -16.88
N VAL A 525 11.79 13.41 -15.89
CA VAL A 525 11.57 12.26 -14.99
C VAL A 525 11.16 11.01 -15.78
N LEU A 526 10.29 11.13 -16.78
CA LEU A 526 9.93 9.98 -17.61
C LEU A 526 11.10 9.50 -18.48
N THR A 527 11.80 10.44 -19.13
CA THR A 527 12.89 10.12 -20.06
C THR A 527 14.08 9.48 -19.35
N GLU A 528 14.39 9.91 -18.13
CA GLU A 528 15.52 9.39 -17.36
C GLU A 528 15.13 8.14 -16.54
N ALA A 529 13.85 7.76 -16.46
CA ALA A 529 13.39 6.62 -15.67
C ALA A 529 14.20 5.35 -15.95
N GLU A 530 14.63 4.69 -14.88
CA GLU A 530 15.38 3.43 -14.96
C GLU A 530 14.40 2.28 -15.11
N ILE A 531 14.67 1.41 -16.10
CA ILE A 531 13.87 0.22 -16.38
C ILE A 531 14.81 -0.97 -16.37
N TYR A 532 14.64 -1.86 -15.40
CA TYR A 532 15.53 -3.00 -15.18
C TYR A 532 14.77 -4.25 -14.79
N GLU A 533 15.30 -5.42 -15.15
CA GLU A 533 14.77 -6.69 -14.65
C GLU A 533 15.16 -6.86 -13.18
N GLU A 534 14.18 -7.15 -12.34
CA GLU A 534 14.43 -7.48 -10.94
C GLU A 534 15.22 -8.78 -10.87
N GLN A 535 16.42 -8.71 -10.30
CA GLN A 535 17.16 -9.91 -9.98
C GLN A 535 16.42 -10.63 -8.85
N SER A 536 16.11 -11.92 -9.03
CA SER A 536 15.55 -12.72 -7.93
C SER A 536 16.48 -12.57 -6.73
N ILE A 537 15.94 -12.28 -5.56
CA ILE A 537 16.72 -12.15 -4.32
C ILE A 537 17.58 -13.41 -4.19
N ALA A 538 18.87 -13.26 -4.46
CA ALA A 538 19.85 -14.29 -4.18
C ALA A 538 20.13 -14.23 -2.68
N ASP A 539 19.48 -15.15 -1.98
CA ASP A 539 19.60 -15.54 -0.56
C ASP A 539 19.96 -14.45 0.46
#